data_AF-A0A1B6F6I4-F1
#
_entry.id   AF-A0A1B6F6I4-F1
#
_cell.length_a   1.000
_cell.length_b   1.000
_cell.length_c   1.000
_cell.angle_alpha   90.00
_cell.angle_beta   90.00
_cell.angle_gamma   90.00
#
_symmetry.space_group_name_H-M   'P 1'
#
loop_
_entity.id
_entity.type
_entity.pdbx_description
1 polymer ?
#
loop_
_entity_poly.entity_id
_entity_poly.type
_entity_poly.pdbx_seq_one_letter_code
_entity_poly.pdbx_strand_id
1 'polypeptide(L)'
;METQTDSLSKSIEQYETQLLQIRRAINLASSSSEKQDLYVLEKDIVELISLTKETLSSLSQQSATQDSISNTDQADEFSEEYALFKAELAELEESSAGGNNNEDDESIEEYAVHNIPEELQEEIHALKGSKCQAPHKRHWGDESYYNALIMDIETKERVTDINHIQVRVMFVNPTEREMLPCPYYLDGECKFTDDKCHFSHGELVPLEKIREYREPDFKSVKEGSQVLAKQKDNLWYRAKVDTILSDTRCLVKFQSEGCEIVELDLHDILPLDNESNSEDDSSSSESDNDDEISQEYFVSLSLLRTPPSTALGAWEKHTKGIGSRLMANMGYIVGCGLGKNGEGRLEPVEAMAYPPGKSLDACMALREAAGGDENMFKAEQRQKKQQRQLLKMQQKQRLKDANKKDIFSFINSKLLAIGSAAHISTTPQTTLASSSSKGLNVERFRLGESIMKTQKDIDKYTESLKRHEKGSITHNTLNNKLKDAQIEMNRLQNSDKLIAREQSHRDGRKKMSIF
;
A
#
# COMPACT_ATOMS: atom_id res chain seq x y z
N MET A 1 3.67 18.36 32.94
CA MET A 1 4.38 18.29 31.65
C MET A 1 5.66 19.06 31.85
N GLU A 2 6.80 18.36 31.87
CA GLU A 2 8.10 19.02 31.93
C GLU A 2 8.35 19.65 30.56
N THR A 3 8.72 20.93 30.55
CA THR A 3 9.02 21.64 29.30
C THR A 3 10.39 21.18 28.78
N GLN A 4 10.61 21.22 27.46
CA GLN A 4 11.91 20.84 26.88
C GLN A 4 13.08 21.63 27.48
N THR A 5 12.84 22.89 27.89
CA THR A 5 13.80 23.75 28.59
C THR A 5 14.15 23.24 29.99
N ASP A 6 13.18 22.67 30.73
CA ASP A 6 13.44 22.06 32.05
C ASP A 6 14.28 20.79 31.91
N SER A 7 14.03 20.00 30.86
CA SER A 7 14.81 18.79 30.57
C SER A 7 16.27 19.13 30.27
N LEU A 8 16.49 20.12 29.39
CA LEU A 8 17.84 20.59 29.03
C LEU A 8 18.59 21.18 30.23
N SER A 9 17.90 21.93 31.10
CA SER A 9 18.49 22.49 32.31
C SER A 9 18.98 21.39 33.27
N LYS A 10 18.17 20.33 33.48
CA LYS A 10 18.58 19.18 34.29
C LYS A 10 19.76 18.42 33.68
N SER A 11 19.82 18.30 32.36
CA SER A 11 20.97 17.68 31.67
C SER A 11 22.25 18.50 31.87
N ILE A 12 22.18 19.84 31.81
CA ILE A 12 23.33 20.72 32.10
C ILE A 12 23.82 20.51 33.54
N GLU A 13 22.93 20.46 34.54
CA GLU A 13 23.31 20.19 35.93
C GLU A 13 24.01 18.83 36.06
N GLN A 14 23.53 17.79 35.38
CA GLN A 14 24.16 16.48 35.37
C GLN A 14 25.58 16.53 34.77
N TYR A 15 25.78 17.21 33.64
CA TYR A 15 27.10 17.36 33.03
C TYR A 15 28.07 18.15 33.92
N GLU A 16 27.59 19.20 34.59
CA GLU A 16 28.39 19.97 35.56
C GLU A 16 28.81 19.10 36.77
N THR A 17 27.96 18.20 37.24
CA THR A 17 28.34 17.25 38.30
C THR A 17 29.39 16.23 37.83
N GLN A 18 29.27 15.73 36.60
CA GLN A 18 30.24 14.81 36.00
C GLN A 18 31.60 15.47 35.79
N LEU A 19 31.62 16.73 35.33
CA LEU A 19 32.84 17.53 35.19
C LEU A 19 33.57 17.68 36.53
N LEU A 20 32.83 17.89 37.61
CA LEU A 20 33.40 18.00 38.96
C LEU A 20 34.00 16.66 39.45
N GLN A 21 33.38 15.53 39.09
CA GLN A 21 33.91 14.20 39.38
C GLN A 21 35.20 13.91 38.59
N ILE A 22 35.25 14.30 37.31
CA ILE A 22 36.42 14.13 36.45
C ILE A 22 37.58 14.99 36.92
N ARG A 23 37.33 16.25 37.29
CA ARG A 23 38.36 17.11 37.91
C ARG A 23 38.93 16.53 39.20
N ARG A 24 38.10 15.87 40.03
CA ARG A 24 38.60 15.14 41.21
C ARG A 24 39.42 13.92 40.83
N ALA A 25 39.03 13.18 39.79
CA ALA A 25 39.77 12.03 39.28
C ALA A 25 41.15 12.44 38.72
N ILE A 26 41.24 13.57 38.01
CA ILE A 26 42.52 14.12 37.50
C ILE A 26 43.50 14.39 38.64
N ASN A 27 42.99 14.92 39.76
CA ASN A 27 43.81 15.22 40.94
C ASN A 27 44.29 13.96 41.67
N LEU A 28 43.55 12.84 41.58
CA LEU A 28 43.87 11.57 42.23
C LEU A 28 44.68 10.60 41.35
N ALA A 29 44.64 10.80 40.02
CA ALA A 29 45.37 9.96 39.08
C ALA A 29 46.88 10.06 39.31
N SER A 30 47.57 8.91 39.27
CA SER A 30 49.02 8.83 39.49
C SER A 30 49.82 8.65 38.20
N SER A 31 49.20 8.15 37.12
CA SER A 31 49.85 7.93 35.83
C SER A 31 49.66 9.13 34.88
N SER A 32 50.67 9.40 34.04
CA SER A 32 50.62 10.53 33.09
C SER A 32 49.67 10.28 31.91
N SER A 33 49.43 9.02 31.55
CA SER A 33 48.53 8.65 30.44
C SER A 33 47.07 8.81 30.86
N GLU A 34 46.67 8.28 32.01
CA GLU A 34 45.29 8.43 32.51
C GLU A 34 44.93 9.90 32.77
N LYS A 35 45.91 10.73 33.17
CA LYS A 35 45.70 12.17 33.27
C LYS A 35 45.40 12.81 31.92
N GLN A 36 46.11 12.43 30.86
CA GLN A 36 45.86 12.95 29.52
C GLN A 36 44.47 12.58 29.02
N ASP A 37 44.06 11.33 29.21
CA ASP A 37 42.72 10.86 28.81
C ASP A 37 41.61 11.60 29.59
N LEU A 38 41.81 11.82 30.89
CA LEU A 38 40.87 12.58 31.71
C LEU A 38 40.83 14.08 31.35
N TYR A 39 41.93 14.66 30.86
CA TYR A 39 41.93 16.03 30.34
C TYR A 39 41.22 16.16 28.99
N VAL A 40 41.28 15.14 28.13
CA VAL A 40 40.50 15.09 26.90
C VAL A 40 39.01 15.02 27.26
N LEU A 41 38.64 14.10 28.16
CA LEU A 41 37.26 13.96 28.62
C LEU A 41 36.74 15.23 29.33
N GLU A 42 37.60 15.96 30.05
CA GLU A 42 37.24 17.25 30.64
C GLU A 42 36.86 18.28 29.55
N LYS A 43 37.64 18.35 28.46
CA LYS A 43 37.37 19.26 27.35
C LYS A 43 36.07 18.92 26.64
N ASP A 44 35.84 17.64 26.36
CA ASP A 44 34.65 17.17 25.65
C ASP A 44 33.36 17.50 26.44
N ILE A 45 33.38 17.33 27.77
CA ILE A 45 32.22 17.66 28.61
C ILE A 45 32.01 19.18 28.72
N VAL A 46 33.09 19.98 28.74
CA VAL A 46 32.97 21.45 28.72
C VAL A 46 32.35 21.93 27.41
N GLU A 47 32.75 21.36 26.28
CA GLU A 47 32.16 21.67 24.97
C GLU A 47 30.68 21.27 24.92
N LEU A 48 30.33 20.10 25.44
CA LEU A 48 28.95 19.63 25.48
C LEU A 48 28.06 20.52 26.37
N ILE A 49 28.58 21.03 27.50
CA ILE A 49 27.90 22.04 28.33
C ILE A 49 27.73 23.37 27.57
N SER A 50 28.71 23.77 26.76
CA SER A 50 28.63 25.00 25.95
C SER A 50 27.53 24.91 24.90
N LEU A 51 27.52 23.83 24.11
CA LEU A 51 26.53 23.59 23.04
C LEU A 51 25.11 23.49 23.59
N THR A 52 24.94 22.83 24.73
CA THR A 52 23.63 22.71 25.39
C THR A 52 23.15 24.04 25.96
N LYS A 53 24.04 24.89 26.50
CA LYS A 53 23.70 26.27 26.95
C LYS A 53 23.34 27.21 25.80
N GLU A 54 24.01 27.07 24.66
CA GLU A 54 23.69 27.83 23.44
C GLU A 54 22.30 27.45 22.90
N THR A 55 22.00 26.15 22.86
CA THR A 55 20.68 25.62 22.48
C THR A 55 19.57 26.09 23.42
N LEU A 56 19.85 26.19 24.72
CA LEU A 56 18.88 26.71 25.70
C LEU A 56 18.62 28.21 25.49
N SER A 57 19.67 28.97 25.16
CA SER A 57 19.58 30.41 24.89
C SER A 57 18.82 30.73 23.60
N SER A 58 19.00 29.93 22.55
CA SER A 58 18.23 30.08 21.30
C SER A 58 16.74 29.77 21.48
N LEU A 59 16.40 28.74 22.27
CA LEU A 59 15.02 28.41 22.65
C LEU A 59 14.37 29.50 23.55
N SER A 60 15.17 30.13 24.41
CA SER A 60 14.74 31.27 25.23
C SER A 60 14.48 32.52 24.40
N GLN A 61 15.29 32.80 23.38
CA GLN A 61 15.11 33.97 22.49
C GLN A 61 13.88 33.83 21.58
N GLN A 62 13.59 32.62 21.09
CA GLN A 62 12.36 32.35 20.32
C GLN A 62 11.07 32.57 21.14
N SER A 63 11.14 32.34 22.46
CA SER A 63 10.01 32.57 23.36
C SER A 63 9.78 34.06 23.67
N ALA A 64 10.80 34.91 23.54
CA ALA A 64 10.69 36.37 23.76
C ALA A 64 10.12 37.13 22.55
N THR A 65 10.13 36.54 21.35
CA THR A 65 9.62 37.17 20.12
C THR A 65 8.10 37.02 19.89
N GLN A 66 7.34 36.46 20.85
CA GLN A 66 5.87 36.37 20.75
C GLN A 66 5.10 37.40 21.60
N ASP A 67 5.76 38.21 22.43
CA ASP A 67 5.09 39.25 23.23
C ASP A 67 5.82 40.59 23.11
N SER A 68 5.68 41.29 21.97
CA SER A 68 5.63 42.77 21.88
C SER A 68 5.73 43.27 20.43
N ILE A 69 4.57 43.53 19.81
CA ILE A 69 4.49 44.46 18.68
C ILE A 69 4.44 45.88 19.26
N SER A 70 5.57 46.59 19.21
CA SER A 70 5.58 48.07 19.18
C SER A 70 6.95 48.61 18.77
N ASN A 71 6.96 49.28 17.60
CA ASN A 71 7.89 50.28 17.07
C ASN A 71 9.11 50.68 17.93
N THR A 72 10.32 50.63 17.34
CA THR A 72 11.17 51.83 17.12
C THR A 72 12.31 51.56 16.14
N ASP A 73 12.55 52.54 15.27
CA ASP A 73 13.68 52.65 14.34
C ASP A 73 15.04 52.64 15.03
N GLN A 74 15.95 51.75 14.60
CA GLN A 74 17.38 52.04 14.50
C GLN A 74 17.92 51.41 13.22
N ALA A 75 18.54 52.24 12.39
CA ALA A 75 19.13 51.88 11.11
C ALA A 75 20.29 50.90 11.32
N ASP A 76 20.22 49.77 10.62
CA ASP A 76 21.22 48.70 10.71
C ASP A 76 22.35 49.00 9.70
N GLU A 77 23.48 49.45 10.24
CA GLU A 77 24.73 49.86 9.56
C GLU A 77 25.29 48.76 8.62
N PHE A 78 24.87 47.51 8.79
CA PHE A 78 25.23 46.37 7.95
C PHE A 78 24.51 46.31 6.59
N SER A 79 23.33 46.92 6.47
CA SER A 79 22.56 46.89 5.21
C SER A 79 23.19 47.79 4.14
N GLU A 80 23.78 48.91 4.58
CA GLU A 80 24.46 49.86 3.71
C GLU A 80 25.80 49.31 3.21
N GLU A 81 26.57 48.63 4.08
CA GLU A 81 27.82 47.97 3.71
C GLU A 81 27.59 46.78 2.75
N TYR A 82 26.52 46.01 2.96
CA TYR A 82 26.11 44.93 2.06
C TYR A 82 25.66 45.45 0.69
N ALA A 83 24.99 46.60 0.63
CA ALA A 83 24.59 47.22 -0.62
C ALA A 83 25.78 47.76 -1.42
N LEU A 84 26.77 48.34 -0.73
CA LEU A 84 28.02 48.81 -1.34
C LEU A 84 28.84 47.64 -1.91
N PHE A 85 28.97 46.54 -1.17
CA PHE A 85 29.66 45.33 -1.64
C PHE A 85 28.99 44.70 -2.88
N LYS A 86 27.66 44.72 -2.94
CA LYS A 86 26.91 44.24 -4.11
C LYS A 86 27.09 45.12 -5.34
N ALA A 87 27.20 46.43 -5.15
CA ALA A 87 27.45 47.36 -6.24
C ALA A 87 28.87 47.20 -6.81
N GLU A 88 29.86 46.97 -5.96
CA GLU A 88 31.26 46.78 -6.37
C GLU A 88 31.49 45.47 -7.14
N LEU A 89 30.76 44.39 -6.79
CA LEU A 89 30.76 43.15 -7.58
C LEU A 89 30.15 43.33 -8.98
N ALA A 90 29.11 44.17 -9.12
CA ALA A 90 28.47 44.43 -10.40
C ALA A 90 29.36 45.26 -11.35
N GLU A 91 30.14 46.21 -10.81
CA GLU A 91 31.12 46.98 -11.60
C GLU A 91 32.32 46.12 -12.06
N LEU A 92 32.67 45.07 -11.31
CA LEU A 92 33.70 44.11 -11.72
C LEU A 92 33.23 43.16 -12.83
N GLU A 93 31.94 42.83 -12.89
CA GLU A 93 31.38 42.03 -13.99
C GLU A 93 31.29 42.84 -15.30
N GLU A 94 30.89 44.12 -15.24
CA GLU A 94 30.76 44.97 -16.45
C GLU A 94 32.11 45.37 -17.06
N SER A 95 33.21 45.33 -16.30
CA SER A 95 34.56 45.62 -16.81
C SER A 95 35.22 44.45 -17.55
N SER A 96 34.60 43.27 -17.57
CA SER A 96 35.11 42.07 -18.28
C SER A 96 34.54 41.86 -19.68
N ALA A 97 33.54 42.64 -20.11
CA ALA A 97 32.87 42.47 -21.41
C ALA A 97 33.37 43.49 -22.46
N GLY A 98 34.56 43.26 -23.02
CA GLY A 98 35.09 44.07 -24.12
C GLY A 98 36.06 43.32 -25.02
N GLY A 99 35.55 42.61 -26.05
CA GLY A 99 36.34 42.33 -27.26
C GLY A 99 36.10 41.00 -27.98
N ASN A 100 35.42 41.10 -29.12
CA ASN A 100 35.54 40.34 -30.38
C ASN A 100 34.92 38.93 -30.56
N ASN A 101 33.94 38.92 -31.47
CA ASN A 101 33.42 37.87 -32.36
C ASN A 101 34.41 36.75 -32.74
N ASN A 102 33.95 35.49 -32.67
CA ASN A 102 33.79 34.58 -33.82
C ASN A 102 33.07 33.29 -33.41
N GLU A 103 32.50 32.64 -34.42
CA GLU A 103 31.58 31.50 -34.40
C GLU A 103 32.21 30.17 -33.92
N ASP A 104 31.30 29.24 -33.57
CA ASP A 104 31.44 27.78 -33.51
C ASP A 104 31.75 27.07 -32.16
N ASP A 105 30.73 26.33 -31.73
CA ASP A 105 30.72 24.95 -31.22
C ASP A 105 31.18 24.58 -29.79
N GLU A 106 30.42 23.62 -29.25
CA GLU A 106 30.62 22.76 -28.07
C GLU A 106 30.48 23.31 -26.62
N SER A 107 29.83 22.45 -25.81
CA SER A 107 29.78 22.39 -24.34
C SER A 107 28.90 23.39 -23.56
N ILE A 108 27.65 22.98 -23.29
CA ILE A 108 26.87 23.44 -22.14
C ILE A 108 26.98 22.35 -21.06
N GLU A 109 28.13 22.26 -20.41
CA GLU A 109 28.35 21.42 -19.22
C GLU A 109 29.31 22.13 -18.26
N GLU A 110 28.94 23.27 -17.68
CA GLU A 110 29.81 23.87 -16.64
C GLU A 110 29.15 24.82 -15.64
N TYR A 111 27.86 24.65 -15.36
CA TYR A 111 27.18 25.45 -14.33
C TYR A 111 26.50 24.58 -13.26
N ALA A 112 27.24 23.63 -12.68
CA ALA A 112 26.82 22.96 -11.43
C ALA A 112 27.96 22.31 -10.62
N VAL A 113 29.22 22.71 -10.81
CA VAL A 113 30.36 22.16 -10.02
C VAL A 113 31.25 23.30 -9.52
N HIS A 114 30.73 24.13 -8.63
CA HIS A 114 31.59 25.12 -7.95
C HIS A 114 31.33 25.26 -6.45
N ASN A 115 30.95 24.16 -5.78
CA ASN A 115 30.99 24.12 -4.31
C ASN A 115 31.16 22.69 -3.74
N ILE A 116 32.03 21.89 -4.34
CA ILE A 116 32.49 20.62 -3.77
C ILE A 116 34.01 20.75 -3.57
N PRO A 117 34.55 20.54 -2.35
CA PRO A 117 36.00 20.52 -2.13
C PRO A 117 36.68 19.51 -3.07
N GLU A 118 37.84 19.86 -3.63
CA GLU A 118 38.56 19.07 -4.64
C GLU A 118 38.83 17.61 -4.18
N GLU A 119 39.01 17.39 -2.87
CA GLU A 119 39.14 16.05 -2.25
C GLU A 119 37.87 15.19 -2.38
N LEU A 120 36.68 15.79 -2.32
CA LEU A 120 35.41 15.05 -2.37
C LEU A 120 34.98 14.75 -3.81
N GLN A 121 35.49 15.51 -4.80
CA GLN A 121 35.24 15.28 -6.22
C GLN A 121 35.83 13.93 -6.68
N GLU A 122 37.04 13.60 -6.22
CA GLU A 122 37.69 12.31 -6.52
C GLU A 122 36.93 11.13 -5.91
N GLU A 123 36.43 11.27 -4.68
CA GLU A 123 35.62 10.25 -4.01
C GLU A 123 34.27 10.03 -4.70
N ILE A 124 33.61 11.11 -5.14
CA ILE A 124 32.36 11.06 -5.91
C ILE A 124 32.58 10.35 -7.25
N HIS A 125 33.68 10.64 -7.95
CA HIS A 125 34.03 9.93 -9.19
C HIS A 125 34.35 8.44 -8.93
N ALA A 126 34.94 8.11 -7.78
CA ALA A 126 35.19 6.72 -7.39
C ALA A 126 33.90 5.96 -6.99
N LEU A 127 32.89 6.66 -6.48
CA LEU A 127 31.58 6.09 -6.17
C LEU A 127 30.79 5.75 -7.45
N LYS A 128 31.00 6.48 -8.54
CA LYS A 128 30.40 6.20 -9.85
C LYS A 128 30.95 4.87 -10.38
N GLY A 129 30.04 3.94 -10.70
CA GLY A 129 30.37 2.58 -11.14
C GLY A 129 30.62 1.57 -10.01
N SER A 130 30.52 1.99 -8.74
CA SER A 130 30.62 1.06 -7.62
C SER A 130 29.39 0.14 -7.54
N LYS A 131 29.61 -1.10 -7.07
CA LYS A 131 28.55 -2.06 -6.81
C LYS A 131 28.01 -1.84 -5.41
N CYS A 132 26.70 -1.87 -5.26
CA CYS A 132 26.05 -1.62 -3.98
C CYS A 132 24.76 -2.42 -3.84
N GLN A 133 24.11 -2.29 -2.69
CA GLN A 133 22.73 -2.74 -2.48
C GLN A 133 21.81 -1.54 -2.30
N ALA A 134 20.68 -1.54 -2.99
CA ALA A 134 19.70 -0.48 -2.94
C ALA A 134 18.31 -1.03 -2.59
N PRO A 135 17.52 -0.30 -1.78
CA PRO A 135 16.13 -0.64 -1.52
C PRO A 135 15.28 -0.37 -2.76
N HIS A 136 14.37 -1.28 -3.06
CA HIS A 136 13.34 -1.11 -4.08
C HIS A 136 11.96 -1.37 -3.47
N LYS A 137 11.01 -0.52 -3.83
CA LYS A 137 9.61 -0.63 -3.40
C LYS A 137 8.81 -1.39 -4.43
N ARG A 138 8.37 -2.61 -4.08
CA ARG A 138 7.39 -3.31 -4.93
C ARG A 138 6.04 -2.61 -4.88
N HIS A 139 5.23 -2.82 -5.91
CA HIS A 139 3.86 -2.29 -6.01
C HIS A 139 2.93 -2.69 -4.83
N TRP A 140 3.29 -3.72 -4.06
CA TRP A 140 2.57 -4.17 -2.85
C TRP A 140 3.04 -3.51 -1.55
N GLY A 141 4.02 -2.60 -1.62
CA GLY A 141 4.48 -1.77 -0.49
C GLY A 141 5.63 -2.34 0.34
N ASP A 142 6.22 -3.46 -0.07
CA ASP A 142 7.38 -4.04 0.62
C ASP A 142 8.70 -3.45 0.09
N GLU A 143 9.60 -3.06 1.01
CA GLU A 143 10.93 -2.50 0.72
C GLU A 143 11.98 -3.61 0.83
N SER A 144 12.44 -4.12 -0.31
CA SER A 144 13.47 -5.17 -0.38
C SER A 144 14.79 -4.62 -0.93
N TYR A 145 15.91 -5.12 -0.43
CA TYR A 145 17.24 -4.72 -0.90
C TYR A 145 17.70 -5.63 -2.05
N TYR A 146 18.18 -5.01 -3.13
CA TYR A 146 18.67 -5.70 -4.32
C TYR A 146 20.06 -5.21 -4.69
N ASN A 147 20.85 -6.09 -5.30
CA ASN A 147 22.16 -5.75 -5.85
C ASN A 147 21.98 -4.77 -7.02
N ALA A 148 22.70 -3.64 -6.94
CA ALA A 148 22.60 -2.52 -7.85
C ALA A 148 23.99 -1.94 -8.16
N LEU A 149 24.05 -1.08 -9.16
CA LEU A 149 25.25 -0.34 -9.58
C LEU A 149 24.94 1.15 -9.58
N ILE A 150 25.84 1.94 -9.01
CA ILE A 150 25.73 3.41 -8.96
C ILE A 150 26.09 3.96 -10.34
N MET A 151 25.12 4.52 -11.06
CA MET A 151 25.33 5.12 -12.38
C MET A 151 25.76 6.57 -12.28
N ASP A 152 25.09 7.34 -11.44
CA ASP A 152 25.35 8.78 -11.31
C ASP A 152 24.99 9.29 -9.92
N ILE A 153 25.48 10.47 -9.59
CA ILE A 153 25.29 11.10 -8.29
C ILE A 153 24.59 12.44 -8.52
N GLU A 154 23.36 12.55 -8.02
CA GLU A 154 22.55 13.77 -8.11
C GLU A 154 22.57 14.49 -6.77
N THR A 155 23.11 15.71 -6.77
CA THR A 155 23.07 16.61 -5.60
C THR A 155 22.02 17.68 -5.82
N LYS A 156 21.14 17.88 -4.83
CA LYS A 156 20.14 18.95 -4.88
C LYS A 156 20.74 20.24 -4.30
N GLU A 157 21.23 21.13 -5.16
CA GLU A 157 21.57 22.58 -5.05
C GLU A 157 22.17 23.19 -3.75
N ARG A 158 22.02 22.61 -2.55
CA ARG A 158 22.65 23.04 -1.29
C ARG A 158 23.04 21.82 -0.47
N VAL A 159 24.32 21.43 -0.52
CA VAL A 159 24.86 20.36 0.30
C VAL A 159 25.19 20.93 1.68
N THR A 160 24.30 20.74 2.67
CA THR A 160 24.63 21.00 4.08
C THR A 160 24.98 19.72 4.84
N ASP A 161 24.48 18.57 4.38
CA ASP A 161 24.66 17.25 5.03
C ASP A 161 24.73 16.12 3.99
N ILE A 162 25.38 14.99 4.33
CA ILE A 162 25.49 13.74 3.53
C ILE A 162 24.11 13.25 3.02
N ASN A 163 23.04 13.61 3.73
CA ASN A 163 21.66 13.23 3.45
C ASN A 163 21.07 13.91 2.20
N HIS A 164 21.72 14.95 1.69
CA HIS A 164 21.32 15.65 0.48
C HIS A 164 21.89 15.01 -0.79
N ILE A 165 22.78 14.02 -0.64
CA ILE A 165 23.37 13.28 -1.74
C ILE A 165 22.43 12.13 -2.12
N GLN A 166 21.90 12.19 -3.33
CA GLN A 166 21.14 11.09 -3.91
C GLN A 166 21.99 10.41 -4.97
N VAL A 167 21.93 9.10 -5.01
CA VAL A 167 22.61 8.29 -6.02
C VAL A 167 21.57 7.65 -6.92
N ARG A 168 21.82 7.70 -8.22
CA ARG A 168 21.04 7.03 -9.24
C ARG A 168 21.58 5.62 -9.40
N VAL A 169 20.77 4.63 -9.05
CA VAL A 169 21.16 3.21 -9.07
C VAL A 169 20.39 2.42 -10.10
N MET A 170 21.06 1.46 -10.75
CA MET A 170 20.45 0.50 -11.66
C MET A 170 20.60 -0.90 -11.09
N PHE A 171 19.51 -1.68 -11.09
CA PHE A 171 19.50 -3.02 -10.51
C PHE A 171 20.22 -4.02 -11.44
N VAL A 172 21.14 -4.81 -10.86
CA VAL A 172 21.92 -5.83 -11.59
C VAL A 172 21.06 -7.04 -11.93
N ASN A 173 20.13 -7.38 -11.03
CA ASN A 173 19.26 -8.55 -11.14
C ASN A 173 17.78 -8.12 -11.20
N PRO A 174 17.30 -7.59 -12.34
CA PRO A 174 15.92 -7.13 -12.47
C PRO A 174 14.94 -8.31 -12.39
N THR A 175 14.06 -8.27 -11.39
CA THR A 175 12.98 -9.28 -11.22
C THR A 175 11.65 -8.81 -11.81
N GLU A 176 11.49 -7.51 -12.01
CA GLU A 176 10.31 -6.87 -12.58
C GLU A 176 10.69 -6.07 -13.83
N ARG A 177 9.74 -5.87 -14.75
CA ARG A 177 9.98 -5.13 -16.00
C ARG A 177 10.38 -3.68 -15.76
N GLU A 178 9.90 -3.08 -14.68
CA GLU A 178 10.21 -1.70 -14.30
C GLU A 178 11.66 -1.52 -13.82
N MET A 179 12.33 -2.61 -13.43
CA MET A 179 13.74 -2.62 -13.04
C MET A 179 14.68 -2.79 -14.24
N LEU A 180 14.16 -3.15 -15.43
CA LEU A 180 15.00 -3.40 -16.59
C LEU A 180 15.65 -2.10 -17.07
N PRO A 181 16.98 -2.04 -17.17
CA PRO A 181 17.67 -0.84 -17.63
C PRO A 181 17.31 -0.52 -19.09
N CYS A 182 17.09 0.76 -19.39
CA CYS A 182 16.83 1.22 -20.75
C CYS A 182 18.11 1.22 -21.59
N PRO A 183 18.18 0.48 -22.71
CA PRO A 183 19.37 0.46 -23.57
C PRO A 183 19.70 1.85 -24.12
N TYR A 184 18.68 2.58 -24.59
CA TYR A 184 18.88 3.93 -25.14
C TYR A 184 19.31 4.95 -24.09
N TYR A 185 18.99 4.74 -22.81
CA TYR A 185 19.47 5.61 -21.74
C TYR A 185 20.95 5.35 -21.45
N LEU A 186 21.38 4.08 -21.47
CA LEU A 186 22.79 3.72 -21.35
C LEU A 186 23.64 4.29 -22.50
N ASP A 187 23.06 4.37 -23.70
CA ASP A 187 23.70 4.96 -24.87
C ASP A 187 23.58 6.50 -24.92
N GLY A 188 22.83 7.13 -24.00
CA GLY A 188 22.60 8.58 -23.95
C GLY A 188 21.60 9.13 -24.98
N GLU A 189 20.91 8.26 -25.72
CA GLU A 189 19.99 8.62 -26.82
C GLU A 189 18.50 8.59 -26.42
N CYS A 190 18.18 8.37 -25.14
CA CYS A 190 16.79 8.25 -24.71
C CYS A 190 16.07 9.61 -24.74
N LYS A 191 14.97 9.68 -25.52
CA LYS A 191 14.16 10.90 -25.68
C LYS A 191 13.03 11.05 -24.66
N PHE A 192 12.84 10.05 -23.81
CA PHE A 192 11.76 10.02 -22.83
C PHE A 192 12.27 10.48 -21.46
N THR A 193 11.40 11.09 -20.66
CA THR A 193 11.70 11.39 -19.25
C THR A 193 11.62 10.12 -18.41
N ASP A 194 12.28 10.10 -17.25
CA ASP A 194 12.33 8.94 -16.34
C ASP A 194 10.95 8.28 -16.10
N ASP A 195 9.91 9.08 -15.88
CA ASP A 195 8.54 8.58 -15.63
C ASP A 195 7.79 8.05 -16.86
N LYS A 196 8.28 8.32 -18.08
CA LYS A 196 7.57 8.03 -19.34
C LYS A 196 8.27 6.95 -20.17
N CYS A 197 9.47 6.55 -19.78
CA CYS A 197 10.19 5.47 -20.45
C CYS A 197 9.56 4.12 -20.06
N HIS A 198 9.57 3.16 -20.99
CA HIS A 198 9.09 1.80 -20.70
C HIS A 198 10.09 1.00 -19.86
N PHE A 199 11.36 1.41 -19.91
CA PHE A 199 12.48 0.80 -19.21
C PHE A 199 13.04 1.78 -18.18
N SER A 200 13.69 1.27 -17.14
CA SER A 200 14.26 2.04 -16.05
C SER A 200 15.41 2.94 -16.53
N HIS A 201 15.41 4.19 -16.07
CA HIS A 201 16.58 5.09 -16.10
C HIS A 201 17.35 5.05 -14.78
N GLY A 202 17.06 4.06 -13.92
CA GLY A 202 17.56 3.97 -12.56
C GLY A 202 16.64 4.63 -11.54
N GLU A 203 16.82 4.25 -10.28
CA GLU A 203 16.05 4.77 -9.13
C GLU A 203 16.93 5.73 -8.32
N LEU A 204 16.37 6.85 -7.88
CA LEU A 204 17.07 7.82 -7.04
C LEU A 204 16.95 7.43 -5.57
N VAL A 205 18.07 7.04 -4.97
CA VAL A 205 18.13 6.56 -3.59
C VAL A 205 19.06 7.47 -2.77
N PRO A 206 18.67 7.92 -1.57
CA PRO A 206 19.58 8.63 -0.67
C PRO A 206 20.78 7.76 -0.30
N LEU A 207 21.99 8.34 -0.26
CA LEU A 207 23.22 7.59 0.04
C LEU A 207 23.15 6.83 1.37
N GLU A 208 22.45 7.36 2.38
CA GLU A 208 22.22 6.71 3.68
C GLU A 208 21.56 5.33 3.60
N LYS A 209 20.75 5.09 2.56
CA LYS A 209 19.99 3.84 2.39
C LYS A 209 20.76 2.80 1.58
N ILE A 210 21.92 3.14 1.05
CA ILE A 210 22.76 2.22 0.29
C ILE A 210 23.50 1.30 1.26
N ARG A 211 23.60 0.01 0.91
CA ARG A 211 24.36 -1.00 1.65
C ARG A 211 25.50 -1.55 0.82
N GLU A 212 26.44 -2.22 1.48
CA GLU A 212 27.54 -2.94 0.82
C GLU A 212 27.00 -4.02 -0.13
N TYR A 213 27.72 -4.23 -1.23
CA TYR A 213 27.36 -5.25 -2.22
C TYR A 213 27.48 -6.66 -1.63
N ARG A 214 26.41 -7.45 -1.74
CA ARG A 214 26.43 -8.87 -1.34
C ARG A 214 26.87 -9.72 -2.53
N GLU A 215 28.10 -10.22 -2.45
CA GLU A 215 28.62 -11.19 -3.42
C GLU A 215 27.87 -12.52 -3.27
N PRO A 216 27.36 -13.11 -4.36
CA PRO A 216 26.66 -14.39 -4.28
C PRO A 216 27.63 -15.54 -4.00
N ASP A 217 27.29 -16.43 -3.06
CA ASP A 217 28.14 -17.60 -2.77
C ASP A 217 27.85 -18.77 -3.72
N PHE A 218 28.62 -18.83 -4.80
CA PHE A 218 28.54 -19.91 -5.79
C PHE A 218 29.03 -21.27 -5.26
N LYS A 219 29.75 -21.32 -4.12
CA LYS A 219 30.23 -22.59 -3.55
C LYS A 219 29.12 -23.39 -2.88
N SER A 220 28.06 -22.72 -2.46
CA SER A 220 26.88 -23.33 -1.84
C SER A 220 25.95 -24.03 -2.83
N VAL A 221 26.14 -23.79 -4.13
CA VAL A 221 25.24 -24.27 -5.19
C VAL A 221 25.45 -25.77 -5.41
N LYS A 222 24.38 -26.54 -5.20
CA LYS A 222 24.31 -27.98 -5.44
C LYS A 222 23.10 -28.30 -6.30
N GLU A 223 23.06 -29.53 -6.81
CA GLU A 223 21.85 -30.07 -7.43
C GLU A 223 20.68 -29.97 -6.43
N GLY A 224 19.61 -29.31 -6.86
CA GLY A 224 18.44 -29.03 -6.04
C GLY A 224 18.45 -27.69 -5.30
N SER A 225 19.52 -26.89 -5.35
CA SER A 225 19.53 -25.54 -4.75
C SER A 225 18.56 -24.58 -5.45
N GLN A 226 17.94 -23.68 -4.68
CA GLN A 226 17.09 -22.62 -5.21
C GLN A 226 17.95 -21.44 -5.65
N VAL A 227 17.70 -20.95 -6.87
CA VAL A 227 18.48 -19.90 -7.49
C VAL A 227 17.55 -18.96 -8.27
N LEU A 228 17.96 -17.72 -8.46
CA LEU A 228 17.39 -16.85 -9.48
C LEU A 228 18.17 -17.08 -10.79
N ALA A 229 17.47 -17.31 -11.88
CA ALA A 229 18.06 -17.57 -13.19
C ALA A 229 17.54 -16.56 -14.21
N LYS A 230 18.43 -16.07 -15.08
CA LYS A 230 18.09 -15.13 -16.15
C LYS A 230 17.40 -15.85 -17.31
N GLN A 231 16.25 -15.33 -17.76
CA GLN A 231 15.55 -15.83 -18.95
C GLN A 231 15.88 -14.97 -20.19
N LYS A 232 15.41 -15.40 -21.37
CA LYS A 232 15.51 -14.67 -22.66
C LYS A 232 14.99 -13.24 -22.59
N ASP A 233 14.05 -12.95 -21.70
CA ASP A 233 13.46 -11.63 -21.50
C ASP A 233 14.35 -10.69 -20.63
N ASN A 234 15.58 -11.11 -20.31
CA ASN A 234 16.53 -10.44 -19.39
C ASN A 234 16.03 -10.28 -17.95
N LEU A 235 14.91 -10.91 -17.61
CA LEU A 235 14.35 -10.95 -16.26
C LEU A 235 14.86 -12.17 -15.49
N TRP A 236 15.01 -12.00 -14.18
CA TRP A 236 15.46 -13.02 -13.26
C TRP A 236 14.27 -13.70 -12.58
N TYR A 237 14.17 -15.02 -12.75
CA TYR A 237 13.07 -15.82 -12.21
C TYR A 237 13.56 -16.88 -11.24
N ARG A 238 12.70 -17.28 -10.30
CA ARG A 238 13.00 -18.38 -9.37
C ARG A 238 13.08 -19.70 -10.13
N ALA A 239 14.18 -20.40 -9.92
CA ALA A 239 14.51 -21.67 -10.54
C ALA A 239 15.20 -22.60 -9.53
N LYS A 240 15.27 -23.88 -9.89
CA LYS A 240 15.97 -24.91 -9.13
C LYS A 240 17.06 -25.51 -10.01
N VAL A 241 18.27 -25.67 -9.48
CA VAL A 241 19.36 -26.34 -10.21
C VAL A 241 19.02 -27.82 -10.33
N ASP A 242 18.98 -28.36 -11.54
CA ASP A 242 18.67 -29.77 -11.81
C ASP A 242 19.95 -30.60 -11.88
N THR A 243 20.90 -30.20 -12.73
CA THR A 243 22.18 -30.89 -12.90
C THR A 243 23.29 -29.90 -13.21
N ILE A 244 24.42 -30.05 -12.55
CA ILE A 244 25.62 -29.25 -12.84
C ILE A 244 26.44 -30.02 -13.89
N LEU A 245 26.52 -29.50 -15.11
CA LEU A 245 27.23 -30.17 -16.21
C LEU A 245 28.75 -29.94 -16.11
N SER A 246 29.17 -28.75 -15.70
CA SER A 246 30.57 -28.33 -15.58
C SER A 246 30.67 -27.13 -14.63
N ASP A 247 31.89 -26.74 -14.23
CA ASP A 247 32.14 -25.56 -13.37
C ASP A 247 31.61 -24.23 -13.95
N THR A 248 31.21 -24.19 -15.22
CA THR A 248 30.71 -22.98 -15.89
C THR A 248 29.26 -23.08 -16.37
N ARG A 249 28.65 -24.28 -16.42
CA ARG A 249 27.32 -24.52 -17.01
C ARG A 249 26.48 -25.45 -16.17
N CYS A 250 25.21 -25.12 -16.01
CA CYS A 250 24.24 -25.99 -15.35
C CYS A 250 22.85 -25.92 -15.98
N LEU A 251 22.11 -27.00 -15.78
CA LEU A 251 20.71 -27.12 -16.16
C LEU A 251 19.86 -26.60 -15.02
N VAL A 252 19.04 -25.59 -15.30
CA VAL A 252 18.09 -25.03 -14.34
C VAL A 252 16.66 -25.30 -14.78
N LYS A 253 15.81 -25.58 -13.79
CA LYS A 253 14.38 -25.78 -13.97
C LYS A 253 13.64 -24.59 -13.37
N PHE A 254 12.95 -23.82 -14.19
CA PHE A 254 12.15 -22.68 -13.73
C PHE A 254 10.91 -23.14 -12.94
N GLN A 255 10.54 -22.36 -11.92
CA GLN A 255 9.36 -22.64 -11.09
C GLN A 255 8.04 -22.17 -11.75
N SER A 256 8.12 -21.33 -12.78
CA SER A 256 6.95 -20.81 -13.51
C SER A 256 6.24 -21.89 -14.33
N GLU A 257 4.93 -21.74 -14.54
CA GLU A 257 4.07 -22.70 -15.25
C GLU A 257 4.57 -22.96 -16.68
N GLY A 258 5.32 -24.06 -16.85
CA GLY A 258 5.98 -24.42 -18.09
C GLY A 258 7.40 -24.90 -17.82
N CYS A 259 7.54 -26.00 -17.06
CA CYS A 259 8.80 -26.61 -16.61
C CYS A 259 9.75 -26.97 -17.77
N GLU A 260 10.36 -25.97 -18.39
CA GLU A 260 11.45 -26.12 -19.35
C GLU A 260 12.77 -26.13 -18.59
N ILE A 261 13.57 -27.15 -18.87
CA ILE A 261 14.95 -27.23 -18.39
C ILE A 261 15.80 -26.49 -19.40
N VAL A 262 16.48 -25.44 -18.95
CA VAL A 262 17.32 -24.60 -19.79
C VAL A 262 18.76 -24.70 -19.31
N GLU A 263 19.67 -24.84 -20.26
CA GLU A 263 21.11 -24.76 -20.01
C GLU A 263 21.52 -23.30 -19.90
N LEU A 264 22.04 -22.91 -18.74
CA LEU A 264 22.53 -21.57 -18.46
C LEU A 264 23.96 -21.61 -17.92
N ASP A 265 24.70 -20.53 -18.16
CA ASP A 265 26.01 -20.29 -17.57
C ASP A 265 25.86 -19.88 -16.10
N LEU A 266 26.86 -20.17 -15.27
CA LEU A 266 26.87 -19.78 -13.85
C LEU A 266 26.75 -18.25 -13.64
N HIS A 267 27.16 -17.44 -14.63
CA HIS A 267 27.06 -15.98 -14.59
C HIS A 267 25.59 -15.50 -14.65
N ASP A 268 24.71 -16.28 -15.25
CA ASP A 268 23.28 -15.98 -15.41
C ASP A 268 22.44 -16.58 -14.27
N ILE A 269 23.09 -16.95 -13.18
CA ILE A 269 22.49 -17.59 -12.01
C ILE A 269 22.93 -16.86 -10.76
N LEU A 270 21.98 -16.63 -9.86
CA LEU A 270 22.17 -15.96 -8.60
C LEU A 270 21.68 -16.90 -7.51
N PRO A 271 22.60 -17.50 -6.72
CA PRO A 271 22.26 -18.27 -5.54
C PRO A 271 21.37 -17.45 -4.61
N LEU A 272 20.23 -18.02 -4.22
CA LEU A 272 19.46 -17.48 -3.12
C LEU A 272 20.03 -18.10 -1.85
N ASP A 273 20.62 -17.27 -0.99
CA ASP A 273 21.06 -17.74 0.31
C ASP A 273 19.83 -18.30 1.03
N ASN A 274 19.89 -19.59 1.37
CA ASN A 274 18.85 -20.32 2.11
C ASN A 274 18.63 -19.78 3.54
N GLU A 275 19.20 -18.62 3.86
CA GLU A 275 19.02 -17.90 5.10
C GLU A 275 17.81 -16.97 4.95
N SER A 276 16.73 -17.33 5.64
CA SER A 276 15.42 -16.67 5.69
C SER A 276 14.37 -17.14 4.68
N ASN A 277 14.05 -18.44 4.73
CA ASN A 277 12.64 -18.83 4.83
C ASN A 277 12.14 -18.39 6.21
N SER A 278 11.71 -17.13 6.31
CA SER A 278 10.68 -16.78 7.27
C SER A 278 9.40 -17.49 6.84
N GLU A 279 8.84 -18.27 7.78
CA GLU A 279 7.57 -19.00 7.74
C GLU A 279 7.66 -20.49 7.35
N ASP A 280 7.58 -21.32 8.40
CA ASP A 280 6.99 -22.66 8.44
C ASP A 280 7.18 -23.55 7.20
N ASP A 281 8.22 -24.40 7.22
CA ASP A 281 8.06 -25.72 6.64
C ASP A 281 8.76 -26.80 7.46
N SER A 282 7.93 -27.71 7.94
CA SER A 282 8.32 -28.92 8.65
C SER A 282 9.01 -29.84 7.65
N SER A 283 10.33 -29.96 7.74
CA SER A 283 11.09 -30.98 7.03
C SER A 283 11.95 -31.74 8.02
N SER A 284 11.39 -32.86 8.49
CA SER A 284 12.14 -33.94 9.11
C SER A 284 13.37 -34.28 8.27
N SER A 285 14.54 -33.94 8.78
CA SER A 285 15.77 -34.62 8.42
C SER A 285 16.02 -35.66 9.50
N GLU A 286 15.57 -36.89 9.23
CA GLU A 286 15.98 -38.09 9.94
C GLU A 286 17.50 -38.18 9.87
N SER A 287 18.15 -37.62 10.88
CA SER A 287 19.55 -37.89 11.21
C SER A 287 19.48 -38.80 12.42
N ASP A 288 19.69 -40.09 12.19
CA ASP A 288 19.89 -41.12 13.22
C ASP A 288 21.16 -40.80 14.03
N ASN A 289 21.09 -39.80 14.89
CA ASN A 289 22.01 -39.62 15.99
C ASN A 289 21.18 -39.61 17.27
N ASP A 290 21.23 -40.73 17.99
CA ASP A 290 20.74 -40.90 19.35
C ASP A 290 21.57 -40.05 20.34
N ASP A 291 21.53 -38.73 20.18
CA ASP A 291 22.08 -37.81 21.17
C ASP A 291 20.94 -37.35 22.07
N GLU A 292 20.97 -37.83 23.33
CA GLU A 292 20.09 -37.39 24.40
C GLU A 292 20.13 -35.85 24.48
N ILE A 293 19.04 -35.19 24.05
CA ILE A 293 18.86 -33.75 24.23
C ILE A 293 18.94 -33.46 25.73
N SER A 294 20.03 -32.81 26.14
CA SER A 294 20.36 -32.60 27.54
C SER A 294 19.25 -31.84 28.25
N GLN A 295 18.84 -32.29 29.44
CA GLN A 295 17.72 -31.72 30.21
C GLN A 295 17.90 -30.22 30.50
N GLU A 296 19.15 -29.73 30.46
CA GLU A 296 19.52 -28.31 30.55
C GLU A 296 19.01 -27.46 29.37
N TYR A 297 18.91 -28.03 28.16
CA TYR A 297 18.37 -27.35 26.99
C TYR A 297 16.89 -27.01 27.18
N PHE A 298 16.08 -27.95 27.68
CA PHE A 298 14.67 -27.70 27.95
C PHE A 298 14.42 -26.72 29.10
N VAL A 299 15.30 -26.71 30.11
CA VAL A 299 15.22 -25.73 31.21
C VAL A 299 15.53 -24.33 30.70
N SER A 300 16.58 -24.16 29.89
CA SER A 300 16.91 -22.86 29.29
C SER A 300 15.79 -22.36 28.35
N LEU A 301 15.21 -23.25 27.55
CA LEU A 301 14.09 -22.93 26.64
C LEU A 301 12.83 -22.49 27.39
N SER A 302 12.49 -23.15 28.51
CA SER A 302 11.37 -22.75 29.38
C SER A 302 11.60 -21.44 30.11
N LEU A 303 12.85 -21.07 30.42
CA LEU A 303 13.19 -19.80 31.10
C LEU A 303 13.23 -18.61 30.14
N LEU A 304 13.56 -18.84 28.86
CA LEU A 304 13.60 -17.81 27.82
C LEU A 304 12.22 -17.48 27.24
N ARG A 305 11.19 -18.29 27.53
CA ARG A 305 9.85 -18.15 26.94
C ARG A 305 8.86 -17.56 27.96
N THR A 306 8.03 -16.63 27.50
CA THR A 306 7.03 -15.97 28.35
C THR A 306 5.98 -16.98 28.82
N PRO A 307 5.66 -17.06 30.13
CA PRO A 307 4.65 -17.98 30.64
C PRO A 307 3.26 -17.61 30.08
N PRO A 308 2.41 -18.60 29.75
CA PRO A 308 1.07 -18.35 29.24
C PRO A 308 0.21 -17.63 30.28
N SER A 309 -0.72 -16.80 29.80
CA SER A 309 -1.63 -16.01 30.66
C SER A 309 -2.59 -16.86 31.50
N THR A 310 -2.86 -18.10 31.06
CA THR A 310 -3.77 -19.04 31.72
C THR A 310 -3.05 -20.36 32.01
N ALA A 311 -3.24 -20.90 33.23
CA ALA A 311 -2.70 -22.19 33.60
C ALA A 311 -3.30 -23.31 32.73
N LEU A 312 -2.46 -23.92 31.89
CA LEU A 312 -2.80 -25.10 31.11
C LEU A 312 -3.14 -26.27 32.06
N GLY A 313 -4.24 -26.99 31.82
CA GLY A 313 -4.64 -28.15 32.63
C GLY A 313 -5.81 -27.92 33.59
N ALA A 314 -6.50 -26.77 33.54
CA ALA A 314 -7.72 -26.54 34.33
C ALA A 314 -8.82 -27.61 34.10
N TRP A 315 -8.86 -28.21 32.91
CA TRP A 315 -9.78 -29.30 32.57
C TRP A 315 -9.51 -30.60 33.34
N GLU A 316 -8.30 -30.77 33.89
CA GLU A 316 -7.93 -31.98 34.63
C GLU A 316 -8.24 -31.93 36.11
N LYS A 317 -8.79 -30.81 36.62
CA LYS A 317 -9.14 -30.64 38.04
C LYS A 317 -10.00 -31.78 38.62
N HIS A 318 -10.79 -32.44 37.76
CA HIS A 318 -11.67 -33.55 38.13
C HIS A 318 -11.24 -34.91 37.53
N THR A 319 -10.05 -34.99 36.94
CA THR A 319 -9.52 -36.22 36.32
C THR A 319 -8.17 -36.59 36.95
N LYS A 320 -7.76 -37.86 36.86
CA LYS A 320 -6.49 -38.35 37.42
C LYS A 320 -5.28 -38.03 36.53
N GLY A 321 -5.24 -36.86 35.90
CA GLY A 321 -4.12 -36.45 35.03
C GLY A 321 -3.94 -37.32 33.79
N ILE A 322 -5.04 -37.83 33.21
CA ILE A 322 -4.99 -38.74 32.06
C ILE A 322 -4.55 -38.00 30.80
N GLY A 323 -5.03 -36.77 30.60
CA GLY A 323 -4.66 -35.91 29.48
C GLY A 323 -3.23 -35.38 29.59
N SER A 324 -2.77 -34.95 30.77
CA SER A 324 -1.37 -34.56 31.00
C SER A 324 -0.42 -35.72 30.76
N ARG A 325 -0.77 -36.93 31.20
CA ARG A 325 0.02 -38.14 30.91
C ARG A 325 0.05 -38.47 29.42
N LEU A 326 -1.07 -38.30 28.72
CA LEU A 326 -1.13 -38.50 27.26
C LEU A 326 -0.29 -37.46 26.52
N MET A 327 -0.37 -36.18 26.93
CA MET A 327 0.44 -35.11 26.35
C MET A 327 1.94 -35.36 26.58
N ALA A 328 2.34 -35.76 27.79
CA ALA A 328 3.73 -36.12 28.09
C ALA A 328 4.21 -37.31 27.23
N ASN A 329 3.38 -38.34 27.04
CA ASN A 329 3.69 -39.46 26.16
C ASN A 329 3.84 -39.04 24.68
N MET A 330 3.18 -37.96 24.28
CA MET A 330 3.28 -37.37 22.94
C MET A 330 4.39 -36.32 22.83
N GLY A 331 5.23 -36.18 23.86
CA GLY A 331 6.38 -35.27 23.88
C GLY A 331 6.07 -33.84 24.32
N TYR A 332 5.02 -33.64 25.13
CA TYR A 332 4.74 -32.33 25.74
C TYR A 332 5.62 -32.12 26.98
N ILE A 333 6.36 -31.02 27.00
CA ILE A 333 7.21 -30.63 28.13
C ILE A 333 6.59 -29.38 28.76
N VAL A 334 6.41 -29.37 30.08
CA VAL A 334 5.77 -28.24 30.78
C VAL A 334 6.62 -26.98 30.60
N GLY A 335 6.01 -25.91 30.06
CA GLY A 335 6.71 -24.66 29.70
C GLY A 335 7.24 -24.63 28.27
N CYS A 336 7.18 -25.76 27.56
CA CYS A 336 7.52 -25.93 26.16
C CYS A 336 6.32 -26.50 25.37
N GLY A 337 6.41 -26.46 24.05
CA GLY A 337 5.37 -27.01 23.19
C GLY A 337 5.35 -28.53 23.15
N LEU A 338 4.37 -29.07 22.42
CA LEU A 338 4.36 -30.48 22.00
C LEU A 338 5.44 -30.72 20.91
N GLY A 339 6.27 -31.75 21.03
CA GLY A 339 7.22 -32.19 19.99
C GLY A 339 8.62 -32.53 20.54
N LYS A 340 9.44 -33.25 19.76
CA LYS A 340 10.78 -33.73 20.16
C LYS A 340 11.71 -32.63 20.69
N ASN A 341 11.58 -31.42 20.15
CA ASN A 341 12.39 -30.24 20.50
C ASN A 341 11.61 -29.17 21.30
N GLY A 342 10.38 -29.44 21.73
CA GLY A 342 9.55 -28.45 22.43
C GLY A 342 9.02 -27.30 21.55
N GLU A 343 9.07 -27.46 20.23
CA GLU A 343 8.71 -26.46 19.20
C GLU A 343 7.20 -26.14 19.15
N GLY A 344 6.35 -27.04 19.66
CA GLY A 344 4.91 -26.87 19.56
C GLY A 344 4.35 -25.58 20.20
N ARG A 345 3.07 -25.31 19.90
CA ARG A 345 2.36 -24.18 20.47
C ARG A 345 2.09 -24.41 21.96
N LEU A 346 2.39 -23.41 22.79
CA LEU A 346 2.11 -23.41 24.23
C LEU A 346 0.63 -23.18 24.53
N GLU A 347 0.00 -22.28 23.77
CA GLU A 347 -1.40 -21.92 23.97
C GLU A 347 -2.31 -22.79 23.10
N PRO A 348 -3.35 -23.41 23.69
CA PRO A 348 -4.36 -24.13 22.93
C PRO A 348 -5.02 -23.22 21.90
N VAL A 349 -5.27 -23.76 20.71
CA VAL A 349 -6.05 -23.04 19.69
C VAL A 349 -7.50 -22.99 20.12
N GLU A 350 -8.01 -21.79 20.38
CA GLU A 350 -9.42 -21.60 20.70
C GLU A 350 -10.30 -21.88 19.48
N ALA A 351 -11.27 -22.78 19.66
CA ALA A 351 -12.23 -23.10 18.61
C ALA A 351 -13.30 -22.00 18.52
N MET A 352 -13.20 -21.15 17.49
CA MET A 352 -14.21 -20.12 17.22
C MET A 352 -15.30 -20.64 16.29
N ALA A 353 -16.56 -20.59 16.74
CA ALA A 353 -17.71 -21.02 15.94
C ALA A 353 -18.13 -19.91 14.95
N TYR A 354 -18.02 -20.20 13.66
CA TYR A 354 -18.49 -19.30 12.60
C TYR A 354 -19.99 -19.45 12.32
N PRO A 355 -20.66 -18.38 11.85
CA PRO A 355 -22.06 -18.45 11.46
C PRO A 355 -22.27 -19.47 10.32
N PRO A 356 -23.30 -20.32 10.40
CA PRO A 356 -23.53 -21.37 9.41
C PRO A 356 -23.90 -20.78 8.05
N GLY A 357 -23.46 -21.44 6.97
CA GLY A 357 -23.83 -21.09 5.60
C GLY A 357 -23.09 -19.88 5.00
N LYS A 358 -21.97 -19.47 5.60
CA LYS A 358 -21.09 -18.41 5.07
C LYS A 358 -19.72 -18.97 4.70
N SER A 359 -19.09 -18.39 3.69
CA SER A 359 -17.70 -18.70 3.31
C SER A 359 -16.72 -18.18 4.37
N LEU A 360 -15.52 -18.75 4.40
CA LEU A 360 -14.46 -18.30 5.29
C LEU A 360 -14.13 -16.82 5.06
N ASP A 361 -14.05 -16.38 3.80
CA ASP A 361 -13.82 -14.97 3.43
C ASP A 361 -14.89 -14.03 3.99
N ALA A 362 -16.17 -14.44 3.95
CA ALA A 362 -17.25 -13.66 4.51
C ALA A 362 -17.17 -13.59 6.04
N CYS A 363 -16.69 -14.65 6.68
CA CYS A 363 -16.44 -14.68 8.12
C CYS A 363 -15.24 -13.81 8.52
N MET A 364 -14.17 -13.78 7.71
CA MET A 364 -13.02 -12.90 7.91
C MET A 364 -13.41 -11.43 7.77
N ALA A 365 -14.17 -11.08 6.73
CA ALA A 365 -14.67 -9.71 6.55
C ALA A 365 -15.59 -9.25 7.70
N LEU A 366 -16.40 -10.16 8.26
CA LEU A 366 -17.22 -9.87 9.44
C LEU A 366 -16.38 -9.67 10.70
N ARG A 367 -15.28 -10.41 10.85
CA ARG A 367 -14.33 -10.28 11.96
C ARG A 367 -13.58 -8.94 11.88
N GLU A 368 -13.09 -8.58 10.71
CA GLU A 368 -12.42 -7.29 10.48
C GLU A 368 -13.38 -6.13 10.78
N ALA A 369 -14.62 -6.22 10.30
CA ALA A 369 -15.66 -5.23 10.59
C ALA A 369 -16.12 -5.19 12.05
N ALA A 370 -15.89 -6.25 12.82
CA ALA A 370 -16.18 -6.29 14.25
C ALA A 370 -15.06 -5.65 15.08
N GLY A 371 -13.85 -5.44 14.54
CA GLY A 371 -12.76 -4.76 15.24
C GLY A 371 -12.38 -5.38 16.58
N GLY A 372 -12.49 -6.72 16.71
CA GLY A 372 -12.18 -7.46 17.93
C GLY A 372 -13.36 -7.73 18.87
N ASP A 373 -14.60 -7.41 18.49
CA ASP A 373 -15.79 -7.78 19.27
C ASP A 373 -16.09 -9.29 19.13
N GLU A 374 -16.23 -10.01 20.24
CA GLU A 374 -16.58 -11.46 20.29
C GLU A 374 -17.91 -11.79 19.56
N ASN A 375 -18.78 -10.81 19.41
CA ASN A 375 -20.15 -11.00 18.93
C ASN A 375 -20.32 -10.62 17.44
N MET A 376 -19.83 -11.48 16.55
CA MET A 376 -19.91 -11.28 15.08
C MET A 376 -21.35 -11.03 14.55
N PHE A 377 -22.38 -11.55 15.24
CA PHE A 377 -23.78 -11.34 14.87
C PHE A 377 -24.24 -9.87 14.96
N LYS A 378 -23.71 -9.09 15.91
CA LYS A 378 -24.05 -7.66 16.05
C LYS A 378 -23.39 -6.83 14.94
N ALA A 379 -22.18 -7.19 14.53
CA ALA A 379 -21.46 -6.56 13.42
C ALA A 379 -22.22 -6.74 12.10
N GLU A 380 -22.67 -7.96 11.81
CA GLU A 380 -23.49 -8.26 10.63
C GLU A 380 -24.78 -7.41 10.59
N GLN A 381 -25.49 -7.33 11.73
CA GLN A 381 -26.73 -6.57 11.80
C GLN A 381 -26.50 -5.07 11.55
N ARG A 382 -25.37 -4.52 12.02
CA ARG A 382 -24.97 -3.13 11.78
C ARG A 382 -24.66 -2.89 10.29
N GLN A 383 -23.87 -3.77 9.65
CA GLN A 383 -23.57 -3.65 8.22
C GLN A 383 -24.83 -3.71 7.36
N LYS A 384 -25.74 -4.65 7.64
CA LYS A 384 -27.00 -4.77 6.90
C LYS A 384 -27.89 -3.53 7.06
N LYS A 385 -27.88 -2.90 8.25
CA LYS A 385 -28.60 -1.65 8.51
C LYS A 385 -27.99 -0.48 7.72
N GLN A 386 -26.66 -0.37 7.68
CA GLN A 386 -25.95 0.65 6.91
C GLN A 386 -26.20 0.49 5.41
N GLN A 387 -26.10 -0.73 4.87
CA GLN A 387 -26.38 -1.02 3.47
C GLN A 387 -27.82 -0.66 3.08
N ARG A 388 -28.81 -0.98 3.94
CA ARG A 388 -30.20 -0.60 3.73
C ARG A 388 -30.41 0.92 3.76
N GLN A 389 -29.66 1.65 4.59
CA GLN A 389 -29.72 3.12 4.64
C GLN A 389 -29.13 3.75 3.36
N LEU A 390 -27.98 3.26 2.89
CA LEU A 390 -27.35 3.71 1.65
C LEU A 390 -28.27 3.52 0.44
N LEU A 391 -28.88 2.34 0.31
CA LEU A 391 -29.86 2.06 -0.76
C LEU A 391 -31.06 3.01 -0.71
N LYS A 392 -31.59 3.31 0.48
CA LYS A 392 -32.68 4.29 0.65
C LYS A 392 -32.25 5.71 0.26
N MET A 393 -31.03 6.13 0.61
CA MET A 393 -30.51 7.44 0.23
C MET A 393 -30.35 7.55 -1.28
N GLN A 394 -29.76 6.55 -1.92
CA GLN A 394 -29.58 6.52 -3.37
C GLN A 394 -30.93 6.51 -4.12
N GLN A 395 -31.92 5.77 -3.61
CA GLN A 395 -33.27 5.78 -4.18
C GLN A 395 -33.92 7.17 -4.05
N LYS A 396 -33.75 7.84 -2.89
CA LYS A 396 -34.26 9.20 -2.67
C LYS A 396 -33.58 10.23 -3.59
N GLN A 397 -32.28 10.08 -3.86
CA GLN A 397 -31.57 10.90 -4.84
C GLN A 397 -32.12 10.69 -6.26
N ARG A 398 -32.24 9.44 -6.71
CA ARG A 398 -32.87 9.13 -8.02
C ARG A 398 -34.27 9.72 -8.17
N LEU A 399 -35.09 9.66 -7.13
CA LEU A 399 -36.43 10.26 -7.13
C LEU A 399 -36.39 11.79 -7.14
N LYS A 400 -35.39 12.42 -6.53
CA LYS A 400 -35.18 13.88 -6.61
C LYS A 400 -34.74 14.29 -8.02
N ASP A 401 -33.81 13.55 -8.61
CA ASP A 401 -33.29 13.87 -9.95
C ASP A 401 -34.35 13.64 -11.03
N ALA A 402 -35.21 12.62 -10.88
CA ALA A 402 -36.37 12.42 -11.75
C ALA A 402 -37.43 13.53 -11.61
N ASN A 403 -37.53 14.17 -10.44
CA ASN A 403 -38.48 15.27 -10.20
C ASN A 403 -37.94 16.65 -10.60
N LYS A 404 -36.63 16.79 -10.80
CA LYS A 404 -36.04 18.02 -11.37
C LYS A 404 -36.35 18.03 -12.86
N LYS A 405 -37.46 18.67 -13.24
CA LYS A 405 -37.76 19.00 -14.64
C LYS A 405 -36.75 20.03 -15.12
N ASP A 406 -35.71 19.56 -15.78
CA ASP A 406 -34.66 20.39 -16.35
C ASP A 406 -35.16 21.11 -17.62
N ILE A 407 -34.71 22.34 -17.87
CA ILE A 407 -35.13 23.18 -19.00
C ILE A 407 -34.89 22.45 -20.34
N PHE A 408 -33.85 21.62 -20.40
CA PHE A 408 -33.54 20.75 -21.53
C PHE A 408 -34.56 19.63 -21.74
N SER A 409 -35.18 19.08 -20.68
CA SER A 409 -36.28 18.11 -20.81
C SER A 409 -37.56 18.76 -21.38
N PHE A 410 -37.77 20.04 -21.10
CA PHE A 410 -38.87 20.83 -21.67
C PHE A 410 -38.62 21.17 -23.15
N ILE A 411 -37.40 21.56 -23.51
CA ILE A 411 -36.99 21.81 -24.90
C ILE A 411 -37.10 20.53 -25.74
N ASN A 412 -36.65 19.39 -25.20
CA ASN A 412 -36.73 18.11 -25.87
C ASN A 412 -38.17 17.61 -26.06
N SER A 413 -39.09 17.98 -25.17
CA SER A 413 -40.50 17.55 -25.26
C SER A 413 -41.40 18.50 -26.09
N LYS A 414 -41.05 19.78 -26.23
CA LYS A 414 -41.90 20.78 -26.91
C LYS A 414 -41.35 21.35 -28.21
N LEU A 415 -40.02 21.41 -28.41
CA LEU A 415 -39.43 21.98 -29.63
C LEU A 415 -38.95 20.93 -30.63
N LEU A 416 -38.43 19.79 -30.17
CA LEU A 416 -38.03 18.67 -31.06
C LEU A 416 -39.24 17.84 -31.55
N ALA A 417 -40.40 17.95 -30.90
CA ALA A 417 -41.62 17.25 -31.32
C ALA A 417 -42.31 17.87 -32.54
N ILE A 418 -41.91 19.06 -32.99
CA ILE A 418 -42.53 19.77 -34.13
C ILE A 418 -41.61 19.76 -35.38
N GLY A 419 -40.33 19.39 -35.23
CA GLY A 419 -39.32 19.54 -36.28
C GLY A 419 -38.65 18.26 -36.81
N SER A 420 -39.10 17.07 -36.44
CA SER A 420 -38.52 15.83 -36.97
C SER A 420 -39.59 14.88 -37.51
N ALA A 421 -39.93 15.09 -38.78
CA ALA A 421 -40.48 14.06 -39.65
C ALA A 421 -39.38 13.06 -40.04
N ALA A 422 -38.78 12.37 -39.07
CA ALA A 422 -37.93 11.20 -39.27
C ALA A 422 -37.55 10.54 -37.93
N HIS A 423 -38.52 10.25 -37.07
CA HIS A 423 -38.38 9.12 -36.16
C HIS A 423 -39.66 8.32 -36.23
N ILE A 424 -39.50 7.09 -36.72
CA ILE A 424 -40.50 6.04 -36.73
C ILE A 424 -41.19 6.08 -35.37
N SER A 425 -42.45 6.49 -35.36
CA SER A 425 -43.38 6.16 -34.30
C SER A 425 -43.42 4.64 -34.29
N THR A 426 -42.55 4.02 -33.51
CA THR A 426 -42.61 2.61 -33.20
C THR A 426 -43.94 2.42 -32.49
N THR A 427 -44.94 2.02 -33.27
CA THR A 427 -46.19 1.49 -32.75
C THR A 427 -45.80 0.39 -31.75
N PRO A 428 -46.56 0.20 -30.66
CA PRO A 428 -46.24 -0.82 -29.66
C PRO A 428 -46.06 -2.24 -30.25
N GLN A 429 -46.50 -2.48 -31.49
CA GLN A 429 -46.23 -3.73 -32.21
C GLN A 429 -44.78 -3.89 -32.70
N THR A 430 -44.09 -2.81 -33.06
CA THR A 430 -42.70 -2.87 -33.56
C THR A 430 -41.68 -3.17 -32.45
N THR A 431 -41.93 -2.71 -31.22
CA THR A 431 -41.09 -3.04 -30.04
C THR A 431 -41.35 -4.45 -29.49
N LEU A 432 -42.58 -4.93 -29.62
CA LEU A 432 -42.93 -6.31 -29.26
C LEU A 432 -42.31 -7.32 -30.22
N ALA A 433 -42.28 -7.02 -31.53
CA ALA A 433 -41.66 -7.88 -32.54
C ALA A 433 -40.13 -8.04 -32.35
N SER A 434 -39.43 -7.01 -31.87
CA SER A 434 -37.97 -7.04 -31.62
C SER A 434 -37.58 -7.72 -30.31
N SER A 435 -38.50 -7.89 -29.38
CA SER A 435 -38.22 -8.47 -28.05
C SER A 435 -38.03 -10.00 -28.10
N SER A 436 -37.14 -10.55 -27.28
CA SER A 436 -36.92 -12.01 -27.18
C SER A 436 -38.13 -12.74 -26.57
N SER A 437 -38.33 -14.02 -26.89
CA SER A 437 -39.45 -14.84 -26.34
C SER A 437 -39.44 -14.92 -24.81
N LYS A 438 -38.25 -15.01 -24.20
CA LYS A 438 -38.08 -14.92 -22.74
C LYS A 438 -38.45 -13.54 -22.21
N GLY A 439 -38.14 -12.47 -22.96
CA GLY A 439 -38.50 -11.09 -22.62
C GLY A 439 -40.01 -10.87 -22.62
N LEU A 440 -40.73 -11.38 -23.62
CA LEU A 440 -42.19 -11.33 -23.67
C LEU A 440 -42.85 -12.01 -22.45
N ASN A 441 -42.29 -13.12 -21.96
CA ASN A 441 -42.81 -13.80 -20.78
C ASN A 441 -42.64 -12.98 -19.50
N VAL A 442 -41.50 -12.31 -19.34
CA VAL A 442 -41.23 -11.43 -18.19
C VAL A 442 -42.13 -10.21 -18.22
N GLU A 443 -42.32 -9.59 -19.38
CA GLU A 443 -43.22 -8.44 -19.53
C GLU A 443 -44.68 -8.82 -19.28
N ARG A 444 -45.13 -9.99 -19.76
CA ARG A 444 -46.46 -10.50 -19.46
C ARG A 444 -46.70 -10.72 -17.97
N PHE A 445 -45.69 -11.22 -17.25
CA PHE A 445 -45.76 -11.39 -15.79
C PHE A 445 -45.89 -10.04 -15.06
N ARG A 446 -45.09 -9.04 -15.44
CA ARG A 446 -45.14 -7.68 -14.88
C ARG A 446 -46.48 -6.99 -15.14
N LEU A 447 -47.03 -7.16 -16.35
CA LEU A 447 -48.37 -6.69 -16.70
C LEU A 447 -49.43 -7.40 -15.86
N GLY A 448 -49.31 -8.71 -15.65
CA GLY A 448 -50.20 -9.48 -14.79
C GLY A 448 -50.26 -8.94 -13.36
N GLU A 449 -49.10 -8.68 -12.74
CA GLU A 449 -49.03 -8.07 -11.40
C GLU A 449 -49.68 -6.67 -11.37
N SER A 450 -49.43 -5.87 -12.41
CA SER A 450 -49.99 -4.52 -12.53
C SER A 450 -51.52 -4.54 -12.73
N ILE A 451 -52.05 -5.50 -13.50
CA ILE A 451 -53.48 -5.75 -13.66
C ILE A 451 -54.09 -6.14 -12.32
N MET A 452 -53.49 -7.07 -11.58
CA MET A 452 -54.00 -7.47 -10.26
C MET A 452 -54.05 -6.30 -9.27
N LYS A 453 -53.00 -5.46 -9.28
CA LYS A 453 -52.93 -4.28 -8.42
C LYS A 453 -53.99 -3.23 -8.77
N THR A 454 -54.11 -2.90 -10.05
CA THR A 454 -55.11 -1.93 -10.52
C THR A 454 -56.53 -2.42 -10.30
N GLN A 455 -56.79 -3.74 -10.42
CA GLN A 455 -58.07 -4.34 -10.07
C GLN A 455 -58.40 -4.14 -8.58
N LYS A 456 -57.42 -4.40 -7.71
CA LYS A 456 -57.58 -4.18 -6.26
C LYS A 456 -57.84 -2.71 -5.91
N ASP A 457 -57.21 -1.78 -6.63
CA ASP A 457 -57.46 -0.34 -6.46
C ASP A 457 -58.86 0.06 -6.95
N ILE A 458 -59.35 -0.50 -8.05
CA ILE A 458 -60.74 -0.35 -8.50
C ILE A 458 -61.71 -0.85 -7.42
N ASP A 459 -61.47 -2.05 -6.88
CA ASP A 459 -62.32 -2.63 -5.83
C ASP A 459 -62.32 -1.73 -4.58
N LYS A 460 -61.16 -1.21 -4.18
CA LYS A 460 -61.04 -0.28 -3.05
C LYS A 460 -61.77 1.04 -3.29
N TYR A 461 -61.65 1.63 -4.49
CA TYR A 461 -62.34 2.89 -4.81
C TYR A 461 -63.85 2.69 -4.94
N THR A 462 -64.30 1.57 -5.52
CA THR A 462 -65.74 1.23 -5.58
C THR A 462 -66.33 1.04 -4.19
N GLU A 463 -65.62 0.37 -3.28
CA GLU A 463 -66.06 0.18 -1.90
C GLU A 463 -66.09 1.51 -1.13
N SER A 464 -65.06 2.35 -1.31
CA SER A 464 -64.99 3.67 -0.68
C SER A 464 -66.10 4.61 -1.18
N LEU A 465 -66.49 4.51 -2.45
CA LEU A 465 -67.61 5.26 -3.02
C LEU A 465 -68.96 4.88 -2.41
N LYS A 466 -69.14 3.63 -1.98
CA LYS A 466 -70.35 3.19 -1.26
C LYS A 466 -70.46 3.84 0.12
N ARG A 467 -69.33 4.25 0.72
CA ARG A 467 -69.27 4.83 2.07
C ARG A 467 -69.47 6.35 2.11
N HIS A 468 -69.37 7.04 0.97
CA HIS A 468 -69.48 8.50 0.89
C HIS A 468 -70.70 8.94 0.07
N GLU A 469 -71.44 9.92 0.58
CA GLU A 469 -72.63 10.46 -0.07
C GLU A 469 -72.33 11.09 -1.44
N LYS A 470 -73.26 10.88 -2.39
CA LYS A 470 -73.14 11.37 -3.76
C LYS A 470 -73.12 12.90 -3.77
N GLY A 471 -72.08 13.49 -4.36
CA GLY A 471 -71.91 14.95 -4.47
C GLY A 471 -70.91 15.57 -3.51
N SER A 472 -70.42 14.83 -2.50
CA SER A 472 -69.31 15.30 -1.66
C SER A 472 -68.02 15.47 -2.48
N ILE A 473 -67.17 16.43 -2.09
CA ILE A 473 -65.86 16.67 -2.72
C ILE A 473 -65.02 15.38 -2.71
N THR A 474 -65.10 14.59 -1.63
CA THR A 474 -64.41 13.30 -1.51
C THR A 474 -64.99 12.26 -2.45
N HIS A 475 -66.32 12.21 -2.61
CA HIS A 475 -67.01 11.31 -3.54
C HIS A 475 -66.61 11.61 -5.00
N ASN A 476 -66.58 12.88 -5.40
CA ASN A 476 -66.17 13.28 -6.75
C ASN A 476 -64.69 12.94 -7.02
N THR A 477 -63.82 13.16 -6.03
CA THR A 477 -62.39 12.81 -6.14
C THR A 477 -62.18 11.30 -6.26
N LEU A 478 -62.91 10.50 -5.48
CA LEU A 478 -62.86 9.03 -5.56
C LEU A 478 -63.44 8.52 -6.89
N ASN A 479 -64.50 9.15 -7.40
CA ASN A 479 -65.09 8.80 -8.69
C ASN A 479 -64.13 9.08 -9.86
N ASN A 480 -63.41 10.20 -9.82
CA ASN A 480 -62.37 10.50 -10.81
C ASN A 480 -61.24 9.47 -10.75
N LYS A 481 -60.74 9.14 -9.54
CA LYS A 481 -59.72 8.09 -9.36
C LYS A 481 -60.17 6.72 -9.84
N LEU A 482 -61.45 6.39 -9.66
CA LEU A 482 -62.04 5.15 -10.17
C LEU A 482 -62.04 5.15 -11.70
N LYS A 483 -62.45 6.24 -12.35
CA LYS A 483 -62.42 6.37 -13.82
C LYS A 483 -61.01 6.24 -14.36
N ASP A 484 -60.03 6.91 -13.73
CA ASP A 484 -58.62 6.81 -14.12
C ASP A 484 -58.10 5.38 -13.97
N ALA A 485 -58.41 4.71 -12.86
CA ALA A 485 -58.04 3.31 -12.64
C ALA A 485 -58.71 2.36 -13.66
N GLN A 486 -59.96 2.62 -14.06
CA GLN A 486 -60.65 1.86 -15.11
C GLN A 486 -60.03 2.07 -16.50
N ILE A 487 -59.60 3.29 -16.82
CA ILE A 487 -58.91 3.58 -18.08
C ILE A 487 -57.57 2.84 -18.11
N GLU A 488 -56.81 2.89 -17.02
CA GLU A 488 -55.53 2.18 -16.91
C GLU A 488 -55.70 0.66 -16.98
N MET A 489 -56.74 0.11 -16.34
CA MET A 489 -57.09 -1.32 -16.44
C MET A 489 -57.31 -1.73 -17.91
N ASN A 490 -58.11 -0.98 -18.65
CA ASN A 490 -58.37 -1.26 -20.06
C ASN A 490 -57.08 -1.18 -20.90
N ARG A 491 -56.22 -0.20 -20.61
CA ARG A 491 -54.91 -0.05 -21.27
C ARG A 491 -54.02 -1.26 -21.00
N LEU A 492 -53.90 -1.69 -19.74
CA LEU A 492 -53.09 -2.85 -19.35
C LEU A 492 -53.63 -4.14 -19.97
N GLN A 493 -54.95 -4.35 -19.95
CA GLN A 493 -55.59 -5.51 -20.59
C GLN A 493 -55.37 -5.53 -22.11
N ASN A 494 -55.41 -4.38 -22.77
CA ASN A 494 -55.12 -4.29 -24.20
C ASN A 494 -53.66 -4.61 -24.50
N SER A 495 -52.72 -4.19 -23.65
CA SER A 495 -51.31 -4.55 -23.80
C SER A 495 -51.05 -6.05 -23.57
N ASP A 496 -51.71 -6.69 -22.61
CA ASP A 496 -51.61 -8.14 -22.39
C ASP A 496 -52.15 -8.93 -23.59
N LYS A 497 -53.29 -8.50 -24.16
CA LYS A 497 -53.83 -9.10 -25.39
C LYS A 497 -52.88 -8.99 -26.59
N LEU A 498 -52.16 -7.88 -26.73
CA LEU A 498 -51.17 -7.70 -27.79
C LEU A 498 -49.98 -8.65 -27.62
N ILE A 499 -49.46 -8.79 -26.40
CA ILE A 499 -48.37 -9.73 -26.09
C ILE A 499 -48.82 -11.18 -26.31
N ALA A 500 -50.02 -11.54 -25.86
CA ALA A 500 -50.57 -12.88 -26.05
C ALA A 500 -50.74 -13.23 -27.54
N ARG A 501 -51.15 -12.25 -28.37
CA ARG A 501 -51.26 -12.42 -29.83
C ARG A 501 -49.87 -12.64 -30.47
N GLU A 502 -48.86 -11.88 -30.05
CA GLU A 502 -47.49 -12.02 -30.54
C GLU A 502 -46.87 -13.37 -30.12
N GLN A 503 -47.08 -13.81 -28.87
CA GLN A 503 -46.66 -15.14 -28.41
C GLN A 503 -47.31 -16.25 -29.27
N SER A 504 -48.62 -16.17 -29.49
CA SER A 504 -49.35 -17.14 -30.32
C SER A 504 -48.84 -17.17 -31.77
N HIS A 505 -48.49 -16.01 -32.32
CA HIS A 505 -47.92 -15.89 -33.67
C HIS A 505 -46.53 -16.56 -33.76
N ARG A 506 -45.67 -16.38 -32.75
CA ARG A 506 -44.35 -17.02 -32.69
C ARG A 506 -44.44 -18.53 -32.49
N ASP A 507 -45.36 -19.01 -31.64
CA ASP A 507 -45.60 -20.44 -31.46
C ASP A 507 -46.15 -21.08 -32.74
N GLY A 508 -47.04 -20.39 -33.45
CA GLY A 508 -47.51 -20.79 -34.78
C GLY A 508 -46.36 -20.88 -35.79
N ARG A 509 -45.50 -19.85 -35.87
CA ARG A 509 -44.32 -19.85 -36.74
C ARG A 509 -43.36 -20.99 -36.40
N LYS A 510 -43.09 -21.25 -35.12
CA LYS A 510 -42.23 -22.35 -34.67
C LYS A 510 -42.77 -23.71 -35.09
N LYS A 511 -44.09 -23.92 -34.99
CA LYS A 511 -44.75 -25.16 -35.45
C LYS A 511 -44.68 -25.33 -36.97
N MET A 512 -44.64 -24.23 -37.73
CA MET A 512 -44.52 -24.24 -39.19
C MET A 512 -43.07 -24.35 -39.70
N SER A 513 -42.06 -24.07 -38.86
CA SER A 513 -40.63 -24.14 -39.23
C SER A 513 -39.96 -25.46 -38.83
N ILE A 514 -40.68 -26.37 -38.18
CA ILE A 514 -40.20 -27.71 -37.86
C ILE A 514 -40.67 -28.61 -39.02
N PHE A 515 -39.82 -28.73 -40.03
CA PHE A 515 -39.88 -29.75 -41.07
C PHE A 515 -38.58 -30.54 -41.06
#